data_AF-A0A1N6FQG7-F1
#
_entry.id   AF-A0A1N6FQG7-F1
#
_cell.length_a   1.000
_cell.length_b   1.000
_cell.length_c   1.000
_cell.angle_alpha   90.00
_cell.angle_beta   90.00
_cell.angle_gamma   90.00
#
_symmetry.space_group_name_H-M   'P 1'
#
loop_
_entity.id
_entity.type
_entity.pdbx_description
1 polymer ?
#
loop_
_entity_poly.entity_id
_entity_poly.type
_entity_poly.pdbx_seq_one_letter_code
_entity_poly.pdbx_strand_id
1 'polypeptide(L)'
;MNKKILRIATVSLFMLLASNSVNAQTQPVEKIGTYITKEMSFLNMTPLQAQQIYQINVQAAAAVENLDQKSFAQNSSQKENFESFAKILKERNLALQEILSPAQFQLFQENKIARAATFRTMVMARMLDLSNDQLTPIFNINQKVVENVRKDLDIYFSANNNKGKNTAQRKLHKALKKADKAFDQILSPQQITTYHENADFLRSVLREEYGTKN
;
A
#
# COMPACT_ATOMS: atom_id res chain seq x y z
N MET A 1 9.94 -25.16 -24.56
CA MET A 1 8.62 -25.67 -25.01
C MET A 1 7.52 -24.69 -24.59
N ASN A 2 7.33 -23.60 -25.33
CA ASN A 2 6.13 -23.25 -26.11
C ASN A 2 4.88 -24.16 -26.07
N LYS A 3 3.76 -23.59 -25.56
CA LYS A 3 2.37 -23.66 -26.05
C LYS A 3 1.70 -22.29 -25.69
N LYS A 4 1.77 -21.23 -26.53
CA LYS A 4 0.80 -20.76 -27.57
C LYS A 4 -0.68 -20.82 -27.11
N ILE A 5 -1.40 -19.72 -26.85
CA ILE A 5 -2.02 -18.67 -27.72
C ILE A 5 -3.19 -19.19 -28.60
N LEU A 6 -4.32 -18.43 -28.57
CA LEU A 6 -5.58 -18.48 -29.38
C LEU A 6 -6.68 -19.41 -28.81
N ARG A 7 -7.95 -19.05 -28.57
CA ARG A 7 -8.95 -18.10 -29.15
C ARG A 7 -10.06 -17.98 -28.08
N ILE A 8 -10.76 -16.86 -27.90
CA ILE A 8 -11.81 -16.37 -28.80
C ILE A 8 -11.62 -14.87 -29.08
N ALA A 9 -11.60 -14.57 -30.38
CA ALA A 9 -11.82 -13.24 -30.92
C ALA A 9 -13.33 -13.05 -31.18
N THR A 10 -13.83 -11.90 -30.74
CA THR A 10 -14.92 -11.12 -31.36
C THR A 10 -14.51 -9.66 -31.07
N VAL A 11 -13.82 -8.96 -31.97
CA VAL A 11 -14.37 -8.21 -33.11
C VAL A 11 -15.74 -7.59 -32.79
N SER A 12 -15.71 -6.26 -32.61
CA SER A 12 -16.79 -5.28 -32.80
C SER A 12 -17.74 -4.97 -31.64
N LEU A 13 -17.31 -4.06 -30.73
CA LEU A 13 -18.04 -2.88 -30.20
C LEU A 13 -17.14 -2.29 -29.10
N PHE A 14 -16.19 -1.39 -29.36
CA PHE A 14 -16.40 0.05 -29.46
C PHE A 14 -15.12 0.67 -30.06
N MET A 15 -15.07 0.84 -31.39
CA MET A 15 -14.30 1.95 -31.96
C MET A 15 -15.11 3.23 -31.74
N LEU A 16 -15.06 3.76 -30.51
CA LEU A 16 -15.67 5.04 -30.18
C LEU A 16 -15.05 5.68 -28.94
N LEU A 17 -13.73 5.60 -28.78
CA LEU A 17 -12.97 6.50 -27.89
C LEU A 17 -11.57 6.84 -28.44
N ALA A 18 -11.40 6.88 -29.77
CA ALA A 18 -10.26 7.56 -30.39
C ALA A 18 -10.61 9.04 -30.66
N SER A 19 -10.96 9.75 -29.59
CA SER A 19 -11.02 11.21 -29.54
C SER A 19 -11.33 11.65 -28.11
N ASN A 20 -10.28 11.65 -27.29
CA ASN A 20 -9.99 12.62 -26.23
C ASN A 20 -8.71 12.16 -25.54
N SER A 21 -7.57 12.41 -26.18
CA SER A 21 -6.25 12.47 -25.53
C SER A 21 -6.13 13.70 -24.61
N VAL A 22 -7.20 14.00 -23.86
CA VAL A 22 -7.30 15.08 -22.88
C VAL A 22 -8.10 14.51 -21.70
N ASN A 23 -7.41 14.24 -20.59
CA ASN A 23 -7.92 13.73 -19.30
C ASN A 23 -8.06 12.19 -19.13
N ALA A 24 -7.02 11.42 -19.46
CA ALA A 24 -6.82 10.12 -18.81
C ALA A 24 -6.53 10.35 -17.31
N GLN A 25 -7.59 10.52 -16.52
CA GLN A 25 -7.72 10.35 -15.08
C GLN A 25 -6.42 10.49 -14.25
N THR A 26 -6.06 11.72 -13.90
CA THR A 26 -5.26 12.05 -12.69
C THR A 26 -6.01 11.78 -11.38
N GLN A 27 -7.27 11.35 -11.45
CA GLN A 27 -8.12 11.12 -10.28
C GLN A 27 -7.66 10.02 -9.29
N PRO A 28 -6.99 8.91 -9.67
CA PRO A 28 -6.67 7.84 -8.71
C PRO A 28 -5.68 8.29 -7.62
N VAL A 29 -4.64 9.03 -8.00
CA VAL A 29 -3.58 9.50 -7.10
C VAL A 29 -4.11 10.54 -6.12
N GLU A 30 -4.89 11.52 -6.60
CA GLU A 30 -5.48 12.54 -5.75
C GLU A 30 -6.44 11.93 -4.72
N LYS A 31 -7.25 10.94 -5.12
CA LYS A 31 -8.14 10.20 -4.23
C LYS A 31 -7.38 9.48 -3.12
N ILE A 32 -6.33 8.75 -3.48
CA ILE A 32 -5.45 8.07 -2.52
C ILE A 32 -4.80 9.10 -1.58
N GLY A 33 -4.29 10.21 -2.13
CA GLY A 33 -3.70 11.32 -1.37
C GLY A 33 -4.68 11.94 -0.36
N THR A 34 -5.91 12.21 -0.77
CA THR A 34 -6.97 12.72 0.12
C THR A 34 -7.29 11.72 1.23
N TYR A 35 -7.42 10.43 0.88
CA TYR A 35 -7.74 9.39 1.85
C TYR A 35 -6.66 9.29 2.95
N ILE A 36 -5.39 9.19 2.56
CA ILE A 36 -4.27 9.10 3.52
C ILE A 36 -4.23 10.33 4.44
N THR A 37 -4.45 11.51 3.87
CA THR A 37 -4.43 12.76 4.64
C THR A 37 -5.54 12.79 5.69
N LYS A 38 -6.72 12.28 5.34
CA LYS A 38 -7.84 12.14 6.28
C LYS A 38 -7.51 11.17 7.42
N GLU A 39 -6.86 10.05 7.13
CA GLU A 39 -6.41 9.08 8.16
C GLU A 39 -5.33 9.65 9.09
N MET A 40 -4.70 10.77 8.72
CA MET A 40 -3.76 11.52 9.58
C MET A 40 -4.42 12.62 10.43
N SER A 41 -5.75 12.72 10.42
CA SER A 41 -6.50 13.75 11.17
C SER A 41 -6.23 13.73 12.69
N PHE A 42 -5.81 12.60 13.25
CA PHE A 42 -5.43 12.47 14.66
C PHE A 42 -4.23 13.35 15.08
N LEU A 43 -3.49 13.89 14.11
CA LEU A 43 -2.35 14.78 14.36
C LEU A 43 -2.75 16.22 14.73
N ASN A 44 -4.04 16.55 14.71
CA ASN A 44 -4.57 17.90 15.01
C ASN A 44 -3.80 18.99 14.24
N MET A 45 -3.65 18.77 12.93
CA MET A 45 -2.86 19.62 12.04
C MET A 45 -3.52 20.99 11.86
N THR A 46 -2.70 22.03 11.68
CA THR A 46 -3.21 23.31 11.15
C THR A 46 -3.70 23.12 9.70
N PRO A 47 -4.55 24.02 9.17
CA PRO A 47 -4.97 23.94 7.77
C PRO A 47 -3.79 23.93 6.78
N LEU A 48 -2.74 24.71 7.06
CA LEU A 48 -1.54 24.75 6.24
C LEU A 48 -0.79 23.40 6.29
N GLN A 49 -0.60 22.82 7.48
CA GLN A 49 0.02 21.50 7.63
C GLN A 49 -0.79 20.43 6.89
N ALA A 50 -2.12 20.44 7.01
CA ALA A 50 -3.00 19.50 6.33
C ALA A 50 -2.87 19.61 4.80
N GLN A 51 -2.77 20.83 4.25
CA GLN A 51 -2.55 21.06 2.83
C GLN A 51 -1.18 20.57 2.36
N GLN A 52 -0.11 20.82 3.11
CA GLN A 52 1.24 20.35 2.78
C GLN A 52 1.33 18.83 2.84
N ILE A 53 0.71 18.22 3.85
CA ILE A 53 0.66 16.77 4.02
C ILE A 53 -0.16 16.11 2.91
N TYR A 54 -1.24 16.75 2.45
CA TYR A 54 -1.95 16.32 1.26
C TYR A 54 -1.04 16.25 0.04
N GLN A 55 -0.25 17.29 -0.23
CA GLN A 55 0.67 17.30 -1.36
C GLN A 55 1.74 16.20 -1.26
N ILE A 56 2.31 16.00 -0.07
CA ILE A 56 3.26 14.90 0.21
C ILE A 56 2.62 13.53 -0.07
N ASN A 57 1.36 13.34 0.34
CA ASN A 57 0.64 12.08 0.14
C ASN A 57 0.28 11.82 -1.33
N VAL A 58 -0.11 12.87 -2.07
CA VAL A 58 -0.33 12.80 -3.52
C VAL A 58 0.96 12.43 -4.25
N GLN A 59 2.09 13.05 -3.89
CA GLN A 59 3.39 12.74 -4.47
C GLN A 59 3.82 11.29 -4.20
N ALA A 60 3.64 10.81 -2.96
CA ALA A 60 3.92 9.42 -2.63
C ALA A 60 3.03 8.44 -3.40
N ALA A 61 1.74 8.74 -3.54
CA ALA A 61 0.81 7.92 -4.32
C ALA A 61 1.18 7.89 -5.81
N ALA A 62 1.60 9.03 -6.39
CA ALA A 62 2.09 9.10 -7.76
C ALA A 62 3.39 8.30 -7.95
N ALA A 63 4.29 8.34 -6.96
CA ALA A 63 5.52 7.58 -7.00
C ALA A 63 5.25 6.06 -6.99
N VAL A 64 4.29 5.61 -6.18
CA VAL A 64 3.84 4.19 -6.17
C VAL A 64 3.22 3.79 -7.51
N GLU A 65 2.41 4.66 -8.12
CA GLU A 65 1.87 4.42 -9.46
C GLU A 65 2.97 4.30 -10.53
N ASN A 66 3.95 5.19 -10.50
CA ASN A 66 5.07 5.14 -11.44
C ASN A 66 5.94 3.88 -11.25
N LEU A 67 6.06 3.40 -10.00
CA LEU A 67 6.77 2.16 -9.69
C LEU A 67 6.06 0.95 -10.29
N ASP A 68 4.74 0.86 -10.20
CA ASP A 68 3.92 -0.20 -10.79
C ASP A 68 4.12 -0.28 -12.32
N GLN A 69 4.05 0.88 -13.00
CA GLN A 69 4.26 0.98 -14.44
C GLN A 69 5.70 0.57 -14.85
N LYS A 70 6.72 1.00 -14.10
CA LYS A 70 8.12 0.66 -14.37
C LYS A 70 8.42 -0.81 -14.13
N SER A 71 7.89 -1.37 -13.05
CA SER A 71 8.02 -2.79 -12.73
C SER A 71 7.59 -3.66 -13.92
N PHE A 72 6.43 -3.32 -14.52
CA PHE A 72 5.92 -4.02 -15.69
C PHE A 72 6.81 -3.81 -16.93
N ALA A 73 7.22 -2.56 -17.20
CA ALA A 73 8.02 -2.24 -18.38
C ALA A 73 9.45 -2.81 -18.34
N GLN A 74 10.04 -2.94 -17.15
CA GLN A 74 11.44 -3.30 -16.96
C GLN A 74 11.66 -4.75 -16.49
N ASN A 75 10.58 -5.53 -16.31
CA ASN A 75 10.63 -6.86 -15.69
C ASN A 75 11.40 -6.85 -14.36
N SER A 76 11.20 -5.80 -13.55
CA SER A 76 11.90 -5.63 -12.28
C SER A 76 11.61 -6.81 -11.35
N SER A 77 12.63 -7.24 -10.62
CA SER A 77 12.46 -8.28 -9.60
C SER A 77 11.60 -7.77 -8.45
N GLN A 78 10.95 -8.69 -7.74
CA GLN A 78 10.16 -8.36 -6.54
C GLN A 78 11.00 -7.62 -5.48
N LYS A 79 12.30 -7.90 -5.41
CA LYS A 79 13.24 -7.24 -4.49
C LYS A 79 13.47 -5.78 -4.88
N GLU A 80 13.69 -5.48 -6.15
CA GLU A 80 13.90 -4.10 -6.64
C GLU A 80 12.65 -3.24 -6.47
N ASN A 81 11.48 -3.81 -6.75
CA ASN A 81 10.20 -3.14 -6.52
C ASN A 81 10.01 -2.81 -5.04
N PHE A 82 10.37 -3.74 -4.17
CA PHE A 82 10.32 -3.55 -2.74
C PHE A 82 11.28 -2.47 -2.24
N GLU A 83 12.54 -2.46 -2.68
CA GLU A 83 13.52 -1.44 -2.29
C GLU A 83 13.07 -0.04 -2.75
N SER A 84 12.54 0.06 -3.97
CA SER A 84 11.98 1.30 -4.50
C SER A 84 10.77 1.78 -3.70
N PHE A 85 9.89 0.86 -3.31
CA PHE A 85 8.76 1.18 -2.46
C PHE A 85 9.20 1.66 -1.06
N ALA A 86 10.16 0.97 -0.42
CA ALA A 86 10.70 1.38 0.87
C ALA A 86 11.34 2.77 0.82
N LYS A 87 11.98 3.12 -0.31
CA LYS A 87 12.51 4.46 -0.56
C LYS A 87 11.40 5.52 -0.59
N ILE A 88 10.29 5.27 -1.29
CA ILE A 88 9.13 6.19 -1.34
C ILE A 88 8.57 6.44 0.06
N LEU A 89 8.44 5.39 0.87
CA LEU A 89 8.01 5.51 2.27
C LEU A 89 8.95 6.38 3.09
N LYS A 90 10.26 6.15 2.96
CA LYS A 90 11.29 6.91 3.67
C LYS A 90 11.23 8.39 3.29
N GLU A 91 11.19 8.69 2.00
CA GLU A 91 11.12 10.07 1.49
C GLU A 91 9.85 10.79 1.98
N ARG A 92 8.70 10.12 1.94
CA ARG A 92 7.46 10.64 2.50
C ARG A 92 7.59 10.95 3.99
N ASN A 93 8.13 10.02 4.79
CA ASN A 93 8.24 10.20 6.23
C ASN A 93 9.24 11.31 6.60
N LEU A 94 10.31 11.50 5.83
CA LEU A 94 11.21 12.65 5.96
C LEU A 94 10.49 13.97 5.67
N ALA A 95 9.73 14.04 4.56
CA ALA A 95 8.95 15.22 4.23
C ALA A 95 7.89 15.53 5.32
N LEU A 96 7.26 14.51 5.90
CA LEU A 96 6.33 14.72 7.03
C LEU A 96 7.04 15.28 8.27
N GLN A 97 8.27 14.84 8.54
CA GLN A 97 9.06 15.32 9.68
C GLN A 97 9.36 16.82 9.59
N GLU A 98 9.53 17.34 8.37
CA GLU A 98 9.79 18.77 8.13
C GLU A 98 8.55 19.66 8.37
N ILE A 99 7.35 19.09 8.25
CA ILE A 99 6.07 19.82 8.36
C ILE A 99 5.42 19.68 9.74
N LEU A 100 5.56 18.51 10.36
CA LEU A 100 4.98 18.21 11.67
C LEU A 100 5.86 18.77 12.79
N SER A 101 5.24 19.25 13.86
CA SER A 101 5.99 19.54 15.09
C SER A 101 6.60 18.26 15.66
N PRO A 102 7.66 18.34 16.51
CA PRO A 102 8.24 17.15 17.13
C PRO A 102 7.21 16.27 17.85
N ALA A 103 6.25 16.89 18.56
CA ALA A 103 5.19 16.16 19.25
C ALA A 103 4.22 15.47 18.27
N GLN A 104 3.83 16.14 17.18
CA GLN A 104 2.98 15.54 16.15
C GLN A 104 3.71 14.41 15.42
N PHE A 105 4.99 14.58 15.11
CA PHE A 105 5.78 13.54 14.46
C PHE A 105 5.99 12.33 15.38
N GLN A 106 6.20 12.55 16.67
CA GLN A 106 6.23 11.47 17.66
C GLN A 106 4.88 10.74 17.72
N LEU A 107 3.75 11.46 17.76
CA LEU A 107 2.43 10.85 17.73
C LEU A 107 2.20 10.03 16.43
N PHE A 108 2.64 10.55 15.29
CA PHE A 108 2.67 9.83 14.03
C PHE A 108 3.50 8.54 14.13
N GLN A 109 4.68 8.59 14.76
CA GLN A 109 5.57 7.45 14.97
C GLN A 109 5.03 6.39 15.94
N GLU A 110 4.29 6.80 16.95
CA GLU A 110 3.69 5.91 17.94
C GLU A 110 2.47 5.17 17.35
N ASN A 111 1.78 5.78 16.38
CA ASN A 111 0.61 5.18 15.73
C ASN A 111 0.97 4.17 14.62
N LYS A 112 1.86 3.22 14.93
CA LYS A 112 2.40 2.22 13.98
C LYS A 112 1.31 1.39 13.28
N ILE A 113 0.21 1.14 13.97
CA ILE A 113 -0.91 0.36 13.44
C ILE A 113 -1.59 1.13 12.30
N ALA A 114 -2.04 2.36 12.57
CA ALA A 114 -2.71 3.18 11.56
C ALA A 114 -1.78 3.48 10.38
N ARG A 115 -0.48 3.76 10.63
CA ARG A 115 0.48 3.94 9.55
C ARG A 115 0.58 2.71 8.65
N ALA A 116 0.93 1.56 9.22
CA ALA A 116 1.13 0.36 8.42
C ALA A 116 -0.16 -0.08 7.69
N ALA A 117 -1.33 0.13 8.30
CA ALA A 117 -2.62 -0.09 7.66
C ALA A 117 -2.87 0.87 6.49
N THR A 118 -2.58 2.17 6.68
CA THR A 118 -2.73 3.21 5.66
C THR A 118 -1.86 2.89 4.45
N PHE A 119 -0.59 2.57 4.67
CA PHE A 119 0.34 2.28 3.59
C PHE A 119 0.02 0.98 2.86
N ARG A 120 -0.38 -0.09 3.57
CA ARG A 120 -0.87 -1.30 2.91
C ARG A 120 -2.11 -1.00 2.06
N THR A 121 -2.99 -0.11 2.53
CA THR A 121 -4.16 0.33 1.76
C THR A 121 -3.78 1.10 0.51
N MET A 122 -2.79 1.99 0.56
CA MET A 122 -2.29 2.70 -0.64
C MET A 122 -1.79 1.75 -1.71
N VAL A 123 -0.96 0.79 -1.30
CA VAL A 123 -0.40 -0.21 -2.22
C VAL A 123 -1.52 -1.03 -2.84
N MET A 124 -2.45 -1.51 -2.02
CA MET A 124 -3.60 -2.26 -2.51
C MET A 124 -4.51 -1.42 -3.40
N ALA A 125 -4.72 -0.13 -3.09
CA ALA A 125 -5.53 0.79 -3.89
C ALA A 125 -5.01 0.88 -5.31
N ARG A 126 -3.69 1.02 -5.49
CA ARG A 126 -3.11 1.08 -6.82
C ARG A 126 -3.03 -0.29 -7.50
N MET A 127 -2.56 -1.30 -6.78
CA MET A 127 -2.32 -2.66 -7.30
C MET A 127 -3.62 -3.35 -7.73
N LEU A 128 -4.73 -3.08 -7.04
CA LEU A 128 -6.02 -3.72 -7.28
C LEU A 128 -7.01 -2.78 -7.99
N ASP A 129 -6.60 -1.57 -8.35
CA ASP A 129 -7.47 -0.53 -8.89
C ASP A 129 -8.76 -0.39 -8.05
N LEU A 130 -8.58 -0.14 -6.75
CA LEU A 130 -9.70 -0.09 -5.81
C LEU A 130 -10.58 1.13 -6.08
N SER A 131 -11.89 0.90 -6.04
CA SER A 131 -12.88 1.97 -6.00
C SER A 131 -12.87 2.71 -4.66
N ASN A 132 -13.46 3.91 -4.63
CA ASN A 132 -13.49 4.76 -3.43
C ASN A 132 -14.21 4.10 -2.25
N ASP A 133 -15.32 3.42 -2.53
CA ASP A 133 -16.10 2.67 -1.55
C ASP A 133 -15.37 1.43 -1.02
N GLN A 134 -14.37 0.92 -1.75
CA GLN A 134 -13.50 -0.15 -1.29
C GLN A 134 -12.37 0.32 -0.36
N LEU A 135 -11.95 1.61 -0.40
CA LEU A 135 -10.80 2.08 0.38
C LEU A 135 -10.98 1.91 1.90
N THR A 136 -12.12 2.37 2.45
CA THR A 136 -12.39 2.27 3.89
C THR A 136 -12.53 0.82 4.38
N PRO A 137 -13.32 -0.07 3.72
CA PRO A 137 -13.34 -1.49 4.07
C PRO A 137 -11.96 -2.15 4.03
N ILE A 138 -11.15 -1.86 3.01
CA ILE A 138 -9.79 -2.40 2.86
C ILE A 138 -8.90 -1.91 4.00
N PHE A 139 -8.95 -0.62 4.33
CA PHE A 139 -8.23 -0.05 5.46
C PHE A 139 -8.62 -0.72 6.78
N ASN A 140 -9.91 -0.89 7.04
CA ASN A 140 -10.38 -1.54 8.27
C ASN A 140 -9.88 -2.99 8.39
N ILE A 141 -9.82 -3.73 7.29
CA ILE A 141 -9.21 -5.06 7.28
C ILE A 141 -7.71 -4.95 7.53
N ASN A 142 -7.01 -4.03 6.83
CA ASN A 142 -5.58 -3.80 7.02
C ASN A 142 -5.23 -3.43 8.46
N GLN A 143 -6.03 -2.59 9.11
CA GLN A 143 -5.86 -2.22 10.51
C GLN A 143 -5.98 -3.44 11.42
N LYS A 144 -7.05 -4.23 11.28
CA LYS A 144 -7.22 -5.49 12.03
C LYS A 144 -6.07 -6.47 11.78
N VAL A 145 -5.56 -6.54 10.56
CA VAL A 145 -4.40 -7.36 10.23
C VAL A 145 -3.20 -6.90 11.05
N VAL A 146 -2.87 -5.61 11.03
CA VAL A 146 -1.72 -5.07 11.77
C VAL A 146 -1.90 -5.27 13.27
N GLU A 147 -3.10 -5.03 13.81
CA GLU A 147 -3.44 -5.29 15.22
C GLU A 147 -3.17 -6.75 15.61
N ASN A 148 -3.65 -7.68 14.80
CA ASN A 148 -3.50 -9.12 15.05
C ASN A 148 -2.04 -9.59 14.99
N VAL A 149 -1.23 -8.97 14.14
CA VAL A 149 0.16 -9.37 13.94
C VAL A 149 1.17 -8.55 14.74
N ARG A 150 0.71 -7.49 15.41
CA ARG A 150 1.54 -6.52 16.13
C ARG A 150 2.56 -7.18 17.05
N LYS A 151 2.12 -8.12 17.89
CA LYS A 151 3.00 -8.81 18.86
C LYS A 151 4.12 -9.57 18.16
N ASP A 152 3.83 -10.23 17.05
CA ASP A 152 4.84 -10.96 16.29
C ASP A 152 5.79 -9.99 15.55
N LEU A 153 5.29 -8.85 15.05
CA LEU A 153 6.13 -7.79 14.49
C LEU A 153 7.07 -7.19 15.55
N ASP A 154 6.56 -6.90 16.76
CA ASP A 154 7.37 -6.41 17.88
C ASP A 154 8.47 -7.40 18.24
N ILE A 155 8.16 -8.71 18.29
CA ILE A 155 9.16 -9.76 18.51
C ILE A 155 10.17 -9.82 17.35
N TYR A 156 9.71 -9.74 16.11
CA TYR A 156 10.57 -9.79 14.93
C TYR A 156 11.63 -8.68 14.94
N PHE A 157 11.25 -7.46 15.35
CA PHE A 157 12.15 -6.31 15.39
C PHE A 157 12.95 -6.15 16.69
N SER A 158 12.57 -6.83 17.77
CA SER A 158 13.29 -6.80 19.06
C SER A 158 14.16 -8.04 19.32
N ALA A 159 13.94 -9.14 18.60
CA ALA A 159 14.70 -10.37 18.81
C ALA A 159 16.17 -10.22 18.36
N ASN A 160 17.09 -10.51 19.28
CA ASN A 160 18.54 -10.49 19.01
C ASN A 160 19.06 -11.77 18.32
N ASN A 161 18.23 -12.81 18.19
CA ASN A 161 18.62 -14.09 17.59
C ASN A 161 17.70 -14.52 16.44
N ASN A 162 18.27 -15.31 15.51
CA ASN A 162 17.58 -15.75 14.29
C ASN A 162 16.40 -16.69 14.59
N LYS A 163 16.43 -17.45 15.69
CA LYS A 163 15.35 -18.37 16.07
C LYS A 163 14.06 -17.62 16.42
N GLY A 164 14.17 -16.53 17.19
CA GLY A 164 13.06 -15.64 17.53
C GLY A 164 12.46 -14.98 16.29
N LYS A 165 13.31 -14.39 15.44
CA LYS A 165 12.90 -13.76 14.17
C LYS A 165 12.17 -14.74 13.25
N ASN A 166 12.73 -15.94 13.04
CA ASN A 166 12.12 -16.95 12.18
C ASN A 166 10.78 -17.46 12.73
N THR A 167 10.66 -17.57 14.06
CA THR A 167 9.40 -17.99 14.70
C THR A 167 8.32 -16.92 14.52
N ALA A 168 8.65 -15.65 14.76
CA ALA A 168 7.77 -14.53 14.52
C ALA A 168 7.34 -14.46 13.04
N GLN A 169 8.28 -14.61 12.09
CA GLN A 169 7.98 -14.62 10.66
C GLN A 169 6.99 -15.72 10.25
N ARG A 170 7.11 -16.93 10.81
CA ARG A 170 6.14 -18.01 10.54
C ARG A 170 4.75 -17.70 11.09
N LYS A 171 4.67 -17.12 12.30
CA LYS A 171 3.40 -16.72 12.91
C LYS A 171 2.74 -15.58 12.12
N LEU A 172 3.53 -14.59 11.70
CA LEU A 172 3.13 -13.51 10.80
C LEU A 172 2.51 -14.07 9.52
N HIS A 173 3.20 -14.98 8.84
CA HIS A 173 2.70 -15.57 7.60
C HIS A 173 1.36 -16.31 7.81
N LYS A 174 1.22 -17.07 8.91
CA LYS A 174 -0.04 -17.77 9.24
C LYS A 174 -1.19 -16.80 9.56
N ALA A 175 -0.91 -15.72 10.28
CA ALA A 175 -1.91 -14.72 10.61
C ALA A 175 -2.36 -13.95 9.36
N LEU A 176 -1.42 -13.62 8.46
CA LEU A 176 -1.71 -12.93 7.21
C LEU A 176 -2.57 -13.80 6.26
N LYS A 177 -2.36 -15.12 6.22
CA LYS A 177 -3.25 -16.03 5.48
C LYS A 177 -4.71 -16.01 5.94
N LYS A 178 -4.97 -15.69 7.22
CA LYS A 178 -6.35 -15.56 7.71
C LYS A 178 -7.03 -14.28 7.21
N ALA A 179 -6.23 -13.26 6.88
CA ALA A 179 -6.72 -12.00 6.35
C ALA A 179 -7.23 -12.12 4.90
N ASP A 180 -6.67 -13.06 4.14
CA ASP A 180 -7.01 -13.28 2.74
C ASP A 180 -8.53 -13.49 2.55
N LYS A 181 -9.17 -14.28 3.45
CA LYS A 181 -10.62 -14.50 3.42
C LYS A 181 -11.45 -13.22 3.60
N ALA A 182 -10.94 -12.25 4.37
CA ALA A 182 -11.65 -10.98 4.56
C ALA A 182 -11.55 -10.10 3.31
N PHE A 183 -10.44 -10.17 2.58
CA PHE A 183 -10.28 -9.49 1.30
C PHE A 183 -11.13 -10.14 0.21
N ASP A 184 -11.21 -11.47 0.16
CA ASP A 184 -12.03 -12.20 -0.81
C ASP A 184 -13.52 -11.82 -0.75
N GLN A 185 -14.00 -11.27 0.38
CA GLN A 185 -15.40 -10.84 0.54
C GLN A 185 -15.71 -9.46 -0.06
N ILE A 186 -14.69 -8.62 -0.27
CA ILE A 186 -14.88 -7.23 -0.71
C ILE A 186 -14.18 -6.90 -2.04
N LEU A 187 -13.32 -7.80 -2.50
CA LEU A 187 -12.64 -7.69 -3.78
C LEU A 187 -13.46 -8.38 -4.87
N SER A 188 -13.42 -7.82 -6.09
CA SER A 188 -13.95 -8.49 -7.27
C SER A 188 -13.11 -9.73 -7.63
N PRO A 189 -13.62 -10.69 -8.41
CA PRO A 189 -12.85 -11.88 -8.80
C PRO A 189 -11.48 -11.58 -9.42
N GLN A 190 -11.40 -10.53 -10.26
CA GLN A 190 -10.13 -10.11 -10.86
C GLN A 190 -9.16 -9.55 -9.82
N GLN A 191 -9.66 -8.74 -8.88
CA GLN A 191 -8.87 -8.19 -7.79
C GLN A 191 -8.35 -9.27 -6.85
N ILE A 192 -9.15 -10.32 -6.60
CA ILE A 192 -8.73 -11.49 -5.80
C ILE A 192 -7.52 -12.17 -6.46
N THR A 193 -7.57 -12.44 -7.75
CA THR A 193 -6.43 -13.04 -8.48
C THR A 193 -5.17 -12.20 -8.32
N THR A 194 -5.24 -10.90 -8.61
CA THR A 194 -4.10 -9.99 -8.47
C THR A 194 -3.61 -9.88 -7.02
N TYR A 195 -4.50 -9.90 -6.03
CA TYR A 195 -4.13 -9.90 -4.61
C TYR A 195 -3.31 -11.13 -4.23
N HIS A 196 -3.76 -12.33 -4.62
CA HIS A 196 -3.07 -13.58 -4.28
C HIS A 196 -1.72 -13.72 -4.99
N GLU A 197 -1.61 -13.26 -6.23
CA GLU A 197 -0.33 -13.18 -6.97
C GLU A 197 0.70 -12.28 -6.26
N ASN A 198 0.23 -11.24 -5.56
CA ASN A 198 1.08 -10.25 -4.90
C ASN A 198 1.10 -10.37 -3.36
N ALA A 199 0.59 -11.45 -2.80
CA ALA A 199 0.41 -11.58 -1.35
C ALA A 199 1.74 -11.44 -0.58
N ASP A 200 2.84 -12.04 -1.07
CA ASP A 200 4.15 -11.95 -0.42
C ASP A 200 4.74 -10.53 -0.46
N PHE A 201 4.46 -9.76 -1.50
CA PHE A 201 4.83 -8.35 -1.58
C PHE A 201 4.08 -7.55 -0.50
N LEU A 202 2.75 -7.71 -0.40
CA LEU A 202 1.95 -7.02 0.63
C LEU A 202 2.35 -7.39 2.06
N ARG A 203 2.78 -8.64 2.31
CA ARG A 203 3.30 -9.05 3.62
C ARG A 203 4.61 -8.32 3.95
N SER A 204 5.44 -8.04 2.95
CA SER A 204 6.70 -7.33 3.10
C SER A 204 6.49 -5.84 3.35
N VAL A 205 5.53 -5.21 2.67
CA VAL A 205 5.11 -3.80 2.91
C VAL A 205 4.78 -3.56 4.39
N LEU A 206 3.97 -4.45 4.98
CA LEU A 206 3.58 -4.36 6.39
C LEU A 206 4.80 -4.39 7.33
N ARG A 207 5.77 -5.25 7.02
CA ARG A 207 6.97 -5.39 7.85
C ARG A 207 7.79 -4.10 7.84
N GLU A 208 8.08 -3.54 6.68
CA GLU A 208 8.96 -2.37 6.59
C GLU A 208 8.35 -1.13 7.23
N GLU A 209 7.10 -0.83 6.94
CA GLU A 209 6.46 0.34 7.52
C GLU A 209 6.34 0.22 9.05
N TYR A 210 6.02 -0.98 9.54
CA TYR A 210 5.96 -1.22 10.98
C TYR A 210 7.35 -1.14 11.65
N GLY A 211 8.37 -1.63 10.93
CA GLY A 211 9.76 -1.69 11.36
C GLY A 211 10.54 -0.40 11.23
N THR A 212 9.98 0.60 10.55
CA THR A 212 10.61 1.91 10.35
C THR A 212 10.84 2.55 11.72
N LYS A 213 12.08 2.47 12.17
CA LYS A 213 12.66 3.31 13.22
C LYS A 213 13.44 4.38 12.47
N ASN A 214 13.37 5.64 12.92
CA ASN A 214 14.26 6.68 12.38
C ASN A 214 15.71 6.21 12.40
#